data_AF-A0A348NKM8-F1
#
_entry.id   AF-A0A348NKM8-F1
#
_cell.length_a   1.000
_cell.length_b   1.000
_cell.length_c   1.000
_cell.angle_alpha   90.00
_cell.angle_beta   90.00
_cell.angle_gamma   90.00
#
_symmetry.space_group_name_H-M   'P 1'
#
loop_
_entity.id
_entity.type
_entity.pdbx_description
1 polymer ?
#
loop_
_entity_poly.entity_id
_entity_poly.type
_entity_poly.pdbx_seq_one_letter_code
_entity_poly.pdbx_strand_id
1 'polypeptide(L)'
;MRSMTDLSRLELNLPTVSEMVRLLGTNDKYLKLLSSLYGVEMYAGNNQILADTHDPAMLAEMARLFMILKSMAHRNVFFNERDIIYLKNLLPKVGDDEILDLFLNRKEIIKNYSGKPIYAKTLNQKKYLASIEKNEIVLGIGPAGTGK
;
A
#
# COMPACT_ATOMS: atom_id res chain seq x y z
N MET A 1 30.18 6.97 10.92
CA MET A 1 29.24 8.11 10.84
C MET A 1 29.13 8.47 9.37
N ARG A 2 28.14 7.93 8.65
CA ARG A 2 27.94 8.25 7.23
C ARG A 2 27.44 9.70 7.14
N SER A 3 28.07 10.47 6.26
CA SER A 3 27.83 11.90 6.08
C SER A 3 26.41 12.15 5.56
N MET A 4 25.63 12.99 6.25
CA MET A 4 24.23 13.36 5.95
C MET A 4 24.11 14.29 4.72
N THR A 5 24.91 14.10 3.67
CA THR A 5 25.16 15.20 2.71
C THR A 5 24.31 15.15 1.44
N ASP A 6 23.69 14.02 1.06
CA ASP A 6 22.84 13.97 -0.15
C ASP A 6 21.58 13.11 0.04
N LEU A 7 20.56 13.68 0.71
CA LEU A 7 19.24 13.08 0.83
C LEU A 7 18.31 13.57 -0.30
N SER A 8 17.71 12.64 -1.05
CA SER A 8 16.64 12.97 -1.99
C SER A 8 15.34 13.22 -1.24
N ARG A 9 14.66 14.32 -1.59
CA ARG A 9 13.44 14.76 -0.91
C ARG A 9 12.21 14.24 -1.63
N LEU A 10 11.36 13.50 -0.91
CA LEU A 10 10.00 13.18 -1.31
C LEU A 10 9.04 14.09 -0.53
N GLU A 11 8.55 15.13 -1.19
CA GLU A 11 7.56 16.01 -0.58
C GLU A 11 6.21 15.30 -0.50
N LEU A 12 5.87 14.89 0.70
CA LEU A 12 4.54 14.39 1.02
C LEU A 12 3.85 15.50 1.81
N ASN A 13 3.22 16.45 1.14
CA ASN A 13 2.40 17.45 1.84
C ASN A 13 1.28 16.74 2.62
N LEU A 14 1.51 16.34 3.88
CA LEU A 14 0.54 15.65 4.73
C LEU A 14 -0.28 16.69 5.51
N PRO A 15 -1.62 16.67 5.46
CA PRO A 15 -2.40 17.76 5.99
C PRO A 15 -2.66 17.68 7.51
N THR A 16 -2.56 16.51 8.15
CA THR A 16 -2.87 16.36 9.59
C THR A 16 -1.98 15.34 10.32
N VAL A 17 -1.81 15.53 11.63
CA VAL A 17 -1.12 14.58 12.54
C VAL A 17 -1.79 13.21 12.54
N SER A 18 -3.12 13.15 12.47
CA SER A 18 -3.86 11.88 12.43
C SER A 18 -3.57 11.08 11.15
N GLU A 19 -3.47 11.77 10.01
CA GLU A 19 -3.08 11.14 8.75
C GLU A 19 -1.62 10.70 8.75
N MET A 20 -0.71 11.48 9.36
CA MET A 20 0.69 11.08 9.53
C MET A 20 0.82 9.79 10.34
N VAL A 21 0.11 9.65 11.46
CA VAL A 21 0.14 8.41 12.26
C VAL A 21 -0.40 7.21 11.47
N ARG A 22 -1.45 7.40 10.65
CA ARG A 22 -1.96 6.34 9.77
C ARG A 22 -0.96 5.97 8.68
N LEU A 23 -0.28 6.96 8.10
CA LEU A 23 0.67 6.77 7.02
C LEU A 23 1.97 6.09 7.46
N LEU A 24 2.55 6.55 8.57
CA LEU A 24 3.85 6.08 9.07
C LEU A 24 3.71 4.89 10.04
N GLY A 25 2.52 4.71 10.59
CA GLY A 25 2.24 3.71 11.62
C GLY A 25 2.78 4.12 12.99
N THR A 26 2.33 3.39 14.02
CA THR A 26 2.82 3.56 15.39
C THR A 26 4.34 3.35 15.46
N ASN A 27 5.07 4.28 16.08
CA ASN A 27 6.53 4.24 16.20
C ASN A 27 7.26 4.11 14.85
N ASP A 28 6.69 4.70 13.80
CA ASP A 28 7.21 4.74 12.42
C ASP A 28 7.44 3.35 11.81
N LYS A 29 6.66 2.35 12.24
CA LYS A 29 6.85 0.96 11.78
C LYS A 29 6.74 0.80 10.26
N TYR A 30 5.87 1.57 9.59
CA TYR A 30 5.70 1.48 8.14
C TYR A 30 6.85 2.17 7.40
N LEU A 31 7.39 3.26 7.95
CA LEU A 31 8.60 3.89 7.42
C LEU A 31 9.78 2.91 7.50
N LYS A 32 9.99 2.27 8.66
CA LYS A 32 11.05 1.26 8.85
C LYS A 32 10.90 0.06 7.91
N LEU A 33 9.67 -0.41 7.69
CA LEU A 33 9.38 -1.45 6.73
C LEU A 33 9.77 -1.02 5.31
N LEU A 34 9.36 0.18 4.89
CA LEU A 34 9.68 0.70 3.55
C LEU A 34 11.19 0.90 3.36
N SER A 35 11.90 1.43 4.37
CA SER A 35 13.37 1.50 4.36
C SER A 35 14.00 0.14 4.10
N SER A 36 13.51 -0.91 4.76
CA SER A 36 13.99 -2.29 4.55
C SER A 36 13.64 -2.84 3.15
N LEU A 37 12.41 -2.62 2.67
CA LEU A 37 11.95 -3.10 1.36
C LEU A 37 12.67 -2.43 0.17
N TYR A 38 13.10 -1.18 0.33
CA TYR A 38 13.85 -0.44 -0.67
C TYR A 38 15.37 -0.51 -0.47
N GLY A 39 15.84 -0.94 0.70
CA GLY A 39 17.26 -0.97 1.03
C GLY A 39 17.89 0.41 1.20
N VAL A 40 17.10 1.41 1.62
CA VAL A 40 17.53 2.82 1.78
C VAL A 40 17.11 3.34 3.14
N GLU A 41 17.86 4.29 3.68
CA GLU A 41 17.41 5.00 4.88
C GLU A 41 16.31 6.00 4.53
N MET A 42 15.26 6.04 5.35
CA MET A 42 14.16 6.99 5.22
C MET A 42 13.92 7.71 6.53
N TYR A 43 13.65 9.01 6.44
CA TYR A 43 13.39 9.88 7.57
C TYR A 43 12.08 10.62 7.35
N ALA A 44 11.22 10.69 8.36
CA ALA A 44 10.02 11.49 8.34
C ALA A 44 10.20 12.73 9.23
N GLY A 45 9.83 13.90 8.73
CA GLY A 45 9.92 15.16 9.48
C GLY A 45 9.45 16.35 8.66
N ASN A 46 9.03 17.42 9.32
CA ASN A 46 8.60 18.67 8.68
C ASN A 46 7.62 18.47 7.51
N ASN A 47 6.69 17.53 7.66
CA ASN A 47 5.70 17.21 6.63
C ASN A 47 6.31 16.67 5.32
N GLN A 48 7.42 15.94 5.41
CA GLN A 48 8.14 15.37 4.27
C GLN A 48 8.71 14.00 4.64
N ILE A 49 9.01 13.20 3.60
CA ILE A 49 9.84 12.00 3.73
C ILE A 49 11.13 12.24 2.95
N LEU A 50 12.26 12.00 3.62
CA LEU A 50 13.58 12.04 3.02
C LEU A 50 14.03 10.60 2.78
N ALA A 51 14.57 10.31 1.61
CA ALA A 51 15.12 9.00 1.26
C ALA A 51 16.58 9.16 0.79
N ASP A 52 17.47 8.35 1.35
CA ASP A 52 18.89 8.32 0.99
C ASP A 52 19.11 7.49 -0.29
N THR A 53 18.71 8.05 -1.43
CA THR A 53 18.88 7.41 -2.74
C THR A 53 18.94 8.43 -3.87
N HIS A 54 19.67 8.10 -4.94
CA HIS A 54 19.74 8.89 -6.17
C HIS A 54 19.09 8.18 -7.36
N ASP A 55 18.50 7.01 -7.15
CA ASP A 55 17.84 6.24 -8.22
C ASP A 55 16.49 6.88 -8.58
N PRO A 56 16.34 7.48 -9.79
CA PRO A 56 15.11 8.15 -10.18
C PRO A 56 13.92 7.19 -10.30
N ALA A 57 14.15 5.93 -10.70
CA ALA A 57 13.10 4.94 -10.83
C ALA A 57 12.57 4.53 -9.45
N MET A 58 13.48 4.33 -8.49
CA MET A 58 13.15 4.07 -7.09
C MET A 58 12.38 5.24 -6.46
N LEU A 59 12.83 6.48 -6.69
CA LEU A 59 12.15 7.69 -6.20
C LEU A 59 10.73 7.81 -6.77
N ALA A 60 10.56 7.56 -8.07
CA ALA A 60 9.25 7.56 -8.72
C ALA A 60 8.32 6.48 -8.14
N GLU A 61 8.84 5.27 -7.89
CA GLU A 61 8.08 4.18 -7.25
C GLU A 61 7.67 4.55 -5.81
N MET A 62 8.58 5.11 -5.02
CA MET A 62 8.28 5.57 -3.65
C MET A 62 7.23 6.69 -3.64
N ALA A 63 7.37 7.69 -4.51
CA ALA A 63 6.41 8.77 -4.64
C ALA A 63 5.01 8.22 -4.93
N ARG A 64 4.93 7.26 -5.85
CA ARG A 64 3.69 6.58 -6.22
C ARG A 64 3.11 5.75 -5.06
N LEU A 65 3.94 5.01 -4.34
CA LEU A 65 3.55 4.25 -3.15
C LEU A 65 2.94 5.17 -2.08
N PHE A 66 3.63 6.25 -1.74
CA PHE A 66 3.17 7.19 -0.72
C PHE A 66 1.91 7.96 -1.14
N MET A 67 1.74 8.25 -2.42
CA MET A 67 0.50 8.83 -2.95
C MET A 67 -0.70 7.92 -2.67
N ILE A 68 -0.57 6.62 -2.93
CA ILE A 68 -1.62 5.63 -2.71
C ILE A 68 -1.90 5.46 -1.20
N LEU A 69 -0.85 5.30 -0.38
CA LEU A 69 -1.02 5.18 1.07
C LEU A 69 -1.64 6.44 1.69
N LYS A 70 -1.28 7.63 1.21
CA LYS A 70 -1.91 8.89 1.62
C LYS A 70 -3.39 8.91 1.25
N SER A 71 -3.76 8.50 0.04
CA SER A 71 -5.16 8.39 -0.40
C SER A 71 -5.96 7.43 0.49
N MET A 72 -5.38 6.27 0.84
CA MET A 72 -5.98 5.32 1.78
C MET A 72 -6.15 5.93 3.18
N ALA A 73 -5.11 6.57 3.71
CA ALA A 73 -5.14 7.20 5.04
C ALA A 73 -6.19 8.33 5.12
N HIS A 74 -6.32 9.12 4.06
CA HIS A 74 -7.30 10.20 3.93
C HIS A 74 -8.75 9.67 3.90
N ARG A 75 -8.99 8.55 3.18
CA ARG A 75 -10.29 7.87 3.13
C ARG A 75 -10.57 6.94 4.30
N ASN A 76 -9.78 7.01 5.38
CA ASN A 76 -9.90 6.14 6.57
C ASN A 76 -9.85 4.64 6.23
N VAL A 77 -9.15 4.27 5.15
CA VAL A 77 -8.87 2.89 4.80
C VAL A 77 -7.66 2.43 5.62
N PHE A 78 -7.90 1.54 6.58
CA PHE A 78 -6.84 0.92 7.35
C PHE A 78 -6.03 -0.06 6.49
N PHE A 79 -4.71 -0.01 6.65
CA PHE A 79 -3.76 -0.94 6.06
C PHE A 79 -2.72 -1.39 7.09
N ASN A 80 -2.11 -2.54 6.83
CA ASN A 80 -1.06 -3.14 7.64
C ASN A 80 0.19 -3.45 6.80
N GLU A 81 1.22 -4.01 7.43
CA GLU A 81 2.51 -4.32 6.80
C GLU A 81 2.37 -5.23 5.57
N ARG A 82 1.47 -6.22 5.61
CA ARG A 82 1.21 -7.10 4.46
C ARG A 82 0.61 -6.35 3.29
N ASP A 83 -0.26 -5.38 3.56
CA ASP A 83 -0.86 -4.55 2.51
C ASP A 83 0.21 -3.67 1.85
N ILE A 84 1.15 -3.12 2.64
CA ILE A 84 2.28 -2.32 2.14
C ILE A 84 3.22 -3.19 1.29
N ILE A 85 3.58 -4.38 1.77
CA ILE A 85 4.42 -5.33 1.01
C ILE A 85 3.74 -5.73 -0.29
N TYR A 86 2.44 -6.02 -0.25
CA TYR A 86 1.67 -6.34 -1.44
C TYR A 86 1.65 -5.17 -2.42
N LEU A 87 1.35 -3.96 -1.93
CA LEU A 87 1.31 -2.74 -2.73
C LEU A 87 2.66 -2.47 -3.41
N LYS A 88 3.77 -2.55 -2.68
CA LYS A 88 5.13 -2.40 -3.23
C LYS A 88 5.38 -3.37 -4.38
N ASN A 89 4.99 -4.64 -4.23
CA ASN A 89 5.17 -5.66 -5.27
C ASN A 89 4.17 -5.53 -6.44
N LEU A 90 3.09 -4.79 -6.24
CA LEU A 90 2.03 -4.58 -7.23
C LEU A 90 2.29 -3.36 -8.10
N LEU A 91 2.90 -2.31 -7.54
CA LEU A 91 3.19 -1.05 -8.21
C LEU A 91 3.82 -1.23 -9.60
N PRO A 92 4.89 -2.04 -9.81
CA PRO A 92 5.51 -2.16 -11.13
C PRO A 92 4.64 -2.85 -12.18
N LYS A 93 3.53 -3.50 -11.78
CA LYS A 93 2.74 -4.40 -12.62
C LYS A 93 1.39 -3.82 -13.04
N VAL A 94 0.90 -2.82 -12.31
CA VAL A 94 -0.49 -2.36 -12.37
C VAL A 94 -0.55 -0.85 -12.26
N GLY A 95 -1.47 -0.20 -12.97
CA GLY A 95 -1.70 1.25 -12.92
C GLY A 95 -2.37 1.71 -11.62
N ASP A 96 -2.28 3.02 -11.33
CA ASP A 96 -2.79 3.59 -10.07
C ASP A 96 -4.28 3.41 -9.90
N ASP A 97 -5.06 3.56 -10.96
CA ASP A 97 -6.51 3.45 -10.89
C ASP A 97 -6.96 2.05 -10.45
N GLU A 98 -6.35 0.98 -10.97
CA GLU A 98 -6.68 -0.39 -10.59
C GLU A 98 -6.26 -0.70 -9.14
N ILE A 99 -5.15 -0.12 -8.67
CA ILE A 99 -4.72 -0.23 -7.27
C ILE A 99 -5.68 0.52 -6.34
N LEU A 100 -5.99 1.78 -6.65
CA LEU A 100 -6.91 2.59 -5.86
C LEU A 100 -8.30 1.95 -5.83
N ASP A 101 -8.76 1.39 -6.94
CA ASP A 101 -10.01 0.65 -7.02
C ASP A 101 -10.02 -0.62 -6.14
N LEU A 102 -8.89 -1.32 -5.98
CA LEU A 102 -8.77 -2.44 -5.04
C LEU A 102 -8.95 -2.02 -3.59
N PHE A 103 -8.38 -0.88 -3.18
CA PHE A 103 -8.33 -0.47 -1.77
C PHE A 103 -9.45 0.48 -1.34
N LEU A 104 -9.94 1.32 -2.25
CA LEU A 104 -10.90 2.39 -1.95
C LEU A 104 -12.33 2.01 -2.34
N ASN A 105 -12.52 1.22 -3.39
CA ASN A 105 -13.84 0.78 -3.87
C ASN A 105 -14.08 -0.69 -3.50
N ARG A 106 -13.89 -1.01 -2.22
CA ARG A 106 -14.02 -2.38 -1.72
C ARG A 106 -15.48 -2.78 -1.63
N LYS A 107 -15.82 -3.91 -2.25
CA LYS A 107 -17.13 -4.58 -2.06
C LYS A 107 -17.07 -5.50 -0.85
N GLU A 108 -17.95 -5.28 0.12
CA GLU A 108 -18.10 -6.18 1.26
C GLU A 108 -18.55 -7.57 0.78
N ILE A 109 -17.80 -8.60 1.14
CA ILE A 109 -18.09 -9.99 0.78
C ILE A 109 -19.01 -10.61 1.84
N ILE A 110 -18.57 -10.53 3.09
CA ILE A 110 -19.27 -11.06 4.27
C ILE A 110 -18.74 -10.35 5.52
N LYS A 111 -19.40 -10.52 6.66
CA LYS A 111 -18.88 -10.13 7.98
C LYS A 111 -18.38 -11.35 8.74
N ASN A 112 -17.29 -11.19 9.48
CA ASN A 112 -16.84 -12.22 10.41
C ASN A 112 -17.76 -12.31 11.65
N TYR A 113 -17.46 -13.25 12.56
CA TYR A 113 -18.24 -13.43 13.81
C TYR A 113 -18.30 -12.18 14.70
N SER A 114 -17.33 -11.26 14.57
CA SER A 114 -17.29 -9.99 15.30
C SER A 114 -17.96 -8.83 14.54
N GLY A 115 -18.64 -9.11 13.42
CA GLY A 115 -19.27 -8.10 12.57
C GLY A 115 -18.30 -7.30 11.69
N LYS A 116 -17.00 -7.65 11.67
CA LYS A 116 -16.01 -6.95 10.83
C LYS A 116 -16.17 -7.38 9.38
N PRO A 117 -16.30 -6.43 8.43
CA PRO A 117 -16.44 -6.76 7.01
C PRO A 117 -15.15 -7.37 6.45
N ILE A 118 -15.31 -8.34 5.56
CA ILE A 118 -14.26 -9.02 4.81
C ILE A 118 -14.32 -8.52 3.36
N TYR A 119 -13.15 -8.14 2.84
CA TYR A 119 -12.96 -7.61 1.50
C TYR A 119 -11.92 -8.43 0.75
N ALA A 120 -11.92 -8.32 -0.59
CA ALA A 120 -10.83 -8.80 -1.41
C ALA A 120 -9.52 -8.11 -1.02
N LYS A 121 -8.45 -8.87 -0.86
CA LYS A 121 -7.13 -8.36 -0.47
C LYS A 121 -6.16 -8.24 -1.64
N THR A 122 -6.47 -8.89 -2.76
CA THR A 122 -5.63 -8.90 -3.96
C THR A 122 -6.48 -8.66 -5.20
N LEU A 123 -5.85 -8.18 -6.28
CA LEU A 123 -6.53 -8.02 -7.56
C LEU A 123 -7.09 -9.34 -8.09
N ASN A 124 -6.37 -10.45 -7.89
CA ASN A 124 -6.86 -11.77 -8.31
C ASN A 124 -8.11 -12.18 -7.54
N GLN A 125 -8.18 -11.91 -6.23
CA GLN A 125 -9.41 -12.15 -5.47
C GLN A 125 -10.56 -11.26 -5.95
N LYS A 126 -10.28 -9.99 -6.29
CA LYS A 126 -11.30 -9.09 -6.86
C LYS A 126 -11.82 -9.61 -8.21
N LYS A 127 -10.92 -10.03 -9.10
CA LYS A 127 -11.26 -10.64 -10.41
C LYS A 127 -12.03 -11.95 -10.25
N TYR A 128 -11.66 -12.77 -9.26
CA TYR A 128 -12.35 -14.01 -8.94
C TYR A 128 -13.79 -13.76 -8.48
N LEU A 129 -14.01 -12.85 -7.54
CA LEU A 129 -15.35 -12.47 -7.08
C LEU A 129 -16.20 -11.89 -8.21
N ALA A 130 -15.62 -11.01 -9.04
CA ALA A 130 -16.31 -10.47 -10.20
C ALA A 130 -16.70 -11.57 -11.22
N SER A 131 -15.91 -12.65 -11.30
CA SER A 131 -16.23 -13.80 -12.15
C SER A 131 -17.38 -14.62 -11.57
N ILE A 132 -17.41 -14.83 -10.25
CA ILE A 132 -18.51 -15.52 -9.55
C ILE A 132 -19.84 -14.80 -9.78
N GLU A 133 -19.84 -13.46 -9.80
CA GLU A 133 -21.05 -12.66 -10.01
C GLU A 133 -21.61 -12.73 -11.43
N LYS A 134 -20.76 -13.02 -12.42
CA LYS A 134 -21.11 -12.92 -13.85
C LYS A 134 -21.34 -14.26 -14.53
N ASN A 135 -20.90 -15.36 -13.93
CA ASN A 135 -20.90 -16.68 -14.57
C ASN A 135 -21.56 -17.73 -13.68
N GLU A 136 -22.24 -18.70 -14.30
CA GLU A 136 -22.87 -19.81 -13.59
C GLU A 136 -21.83 -20.77 -12.98
N ILE A 137 -20.69 -20.95 -13.65
CA ILE A 137 -19.61 -21.83 -13.22
C ILE A 137 -18.28 -21.05 -13.32
N VAL A 138 -17.50 -21.07 -12.23
CA VAL A 138 -16.16 -20.47 -12.17
C VAL A 138 -15.17 -21.52 -11.67
N LEU A 139 -14.09 -21.74 -12.42
CA LEU A 139 -13.02 -22.67 -12.04
C LEU A 139 -11.78 -21.88 -11.59
N GLY A 140 -11.46 -21.96 -10.30
CA GLY A 140 -10.21 -21.42 -9.75
C GLY A 140 -9.06 -22.43 -9.87
N ILE A 141 -7.98 -22.08 -10.57
CA ILE A 141 -6.79 -22.95 -10.75
C ILE A 141 -5.55 -22.25 -10.21
N GLY A 142 -4.70 -22.98 -9.46
CA GLY A 142 -3.45 -22.47 -8.91
C GLY A 142 -2.90 -23.31 -7.74
N PRO A 143 -1.70 -23.00 -7.21
CA PRO A 143 -1.09 -23.69 -6.07
C PRO A 143 -1.87 -23.51 -4.75
N ALA A 144 -1.72 -24.43 -3.79
CA ALA A 144 -2.31 -24.27 -2.45
C ALA A 144 -1.88 -22.94 -1.80
N GLY A 145 -2.79 -22.29 -1.06
CA GLY A 145 -2.49 -21.03 -0.35
C GLY A 145 -2.48 -19.74 -1.19
N THR A 146 -2.77 -19.80 -2.49
CA THR A 146 -2.80 -18.62 -3.38
C THR A 146 -4.12 -17.84 -3.40
N GLY A 147 -5.12 -18.30 -2.64
CA GLY A 147 -6.42 -17.64 -2.56
C GLY A 147 -7.30 -17.83 -3.80
N LYS A 148 -7.24 -19.03 -4.41
CA LYS A 148 -8.43 -19.62 -5.06
C LYS A 148 -9.56 -19.73 -4.05
#